data_AF-A0A6A2ZRN4-F1
#
_entry.id   AF-A0A6A2ZRN4-F1
#
_cell.length_a   1.000
_cell.length_b   1.000
_cell.length_c   1.000
_cell.angle_alpha   90.00
_cell.angle_beta   90.00
_cell.angle_gamma   90.00
#
_symmetry.space_group_name_H-M   'P 1'
#
loop_
_entity.id
_entity.type
_entity.pdbx_description
1 polymer ?
#
loop_
_entity_poly.entity_id
_entity_poly.type
_entity_poly.pdbx_seq_one_letter_code
_entity_poly.pdbx_strand_id
1 'polypeptide(L)'
;MAEERAEEQAYTPGPGYRQISGRNEFPSNILHGVLACSLWIGSLHCNVSVLLFSLLFLPFSKFLLVVGILAGFAVFPIDENNRFGRRLARYICKHMSSYFPATLHVEDINDFQPDRAYVFGYEPHSVLPIGVVTLASRTGFMPLPKLKCLTTSPVFYVPFLRHIWTWLGATPATRKNFCSLLGAGYSCIVVVGGVQETFLMLHDSEVAFLKARTGFIRIAMEMGCPLVPVFAFGQSYAYKWWKPGGKFILQLSRALKFIPMLFWGAFGTPVPYQHPMHVVVGKPIYLTKNPQPTNEEVHEVHAQFVKAIQDLFERHKGRVGYGDLPLKIL
;
A
#
# COMPACT_ATOMS: atom_id res chain seq x y z
N MET A 1 28.81 -28.50 28.02
CA MET A 1 28.33 -28.27 26.65
C MET A 1 27.83 -26.84 26.60
N ALA A 2 28.65 -25.95 26.04
CA ALA A 2 28.29 -24.56 25.86
C ALA A 2 27.44 -24.47 24.58
N GLU A 3 26.15 -24.19 24.73
CA GLU A 3 25.34 -23.73 23.61
C GLU A 3 25.79 -22.30 23.29
N GLU A 4 26.59 -22.15 22.23
CA GLU A 4 26.76 -20.89 21.54
C GLU A 4 25.38 -20.46 21.03
N ARG A 5 24.67 -19.63 21.82
CA ARG A 5 23.69 -18.70 21.26
C ARG A 5 24.47 -17.84 20.27
N ALA A 6 24.25 -18.07 18.97
CA ALA A 6 24.62 -17.12 17.95
C ALA A 6 23.99 -15.78 18.36
N GLU A 7 24.83 -14.84 18.80
CA GLU A 7 24.42 -13.44 18.96
C GLU A 7 23.86 -13.02 17.61
N GLU A 8 22.55 -12.75 17.59
CA GLU A 8 21.85 -12.19 16.45
C GLU A 8 22.56 -10.86 16.15
N GLN A 9 23.50 -10.86 15.18
CA GLN A 9 24.28 -9.68 14.84
C GLN A 9 23.30 -8.57 14.48
N ALA A 10 23.15 -7.60 15.38
CA ALA A 10 22.27 -6.48 15.20
C ALA A 10 22.66 -5.77 13.88
N TYR A 11 21.70 -5.67 12.95
CA TYR A 11 21.92 -5.00 11.68
C TYR A 11 22.49 -3.61 11.91
N THR A 12 23.72 -3.38 11.42
CA THR A 12 24.37 -2.08 11.50
C THR A 12 24.07 -1.30 10.22
N PRO A 13 23.37 -0.16 10.30
CA PRO A 13 23.02 0.61 9.11
C PRO A 13 24.27 1.08 8.36
N GLY A 14 24.27 0.92 7.03
CA GLY A 14 25.32 1.45 6.18
C GLY A 14 25.28 2.98 6.05
N PRO A 15 26.31 3.61 5.45
CA PRO A 15 26.38 5.07 5.30
C PRO A 15 25.25 5.67 4.44
N GLY A 16 24.67 4.86 3.53
CA GLY A 16 23.53 5.23 2.71
C GLY A 16 22.17 5.13 3.41
N TYR A 17 22.12 4.59 4.62
CA TYR A 17 20.86 4.40 5.34
C TYR A 17 20.19 5.74 5.65
N ARG A 18 18.88 5.82 5.42
CA ARG A 18 18.05 6.98 5.77
C ARG A 18 16.83 6.57 6.57
N GLN A 19 16.53 7.37 7.58
CA GLN A 19 15.33 7.27 8.38
C GLN A 19 14.60 8.60 8.35
N ILE A 20 13.34 8.58 7.93
CA ILE A 20 12.52 9.76 7.76
C ILE A 20 11.24 9.56 8.57
N SER A 21 11.04 10.39 9.59
CA SER A 21 9.85 10.33 10.45
C SER A 21 8.81 11.33 9.98
N GLY A 22 7.60 10.86 9.70
CA GLY A 22 6.49 11.69 9.28
C GLY A 22 6.15 12.81 10.27
N ARG A 23 6.24 12.55 11.57
CA ARG A 23 6.01 13.58 12.60
C ARG A 23 7.08 14.67 12.61
N ASN A 24 8.32 14.33 12.30
CA ASN A 24 9.41 15.30 12.25
C ASN A 24 9.31 16.15 10.98
N GLU A 25 9.03 15.53 9.84
CA GLU A 25 8.88 16.23 8.55
C GLU A 25 7.60 17.06 8.46
N PHE A 26 6.50 16.55 9.03
CA PHE A 26 5.17 17.16 8.96
C PHE A 26 4.53 17.32 10.34
N PRO A 27 5.02 18.21 11.20
CA PRO A 27 4.38 18.50 12.49
C PRO A 27 2.88 18.78 12.29
N SER A 28 2.05 18.03 13.00
CA SER A 28 0.59 18.05 12.84
C SER A 28 -0.08 17.81 14.18
N ASN A 29 -1.31 18.34 14.33
CA ASN A 29 -2.17 18.03 15.46
C ASN A 29 -3.18 16.91 15.10
N ILE A 30 -3.91 16.45 16.12
CA ILE A 30 -4.89 15.37 15.97
C ILE A 30 -6.06 15.75 15.06
N LEU A 31 -6.49 17.02 15.07
CA LEU A 31 -7.61 17.50 14.25
C LEU A 31 -7.30 17.34 12.75
N HIS A 32 -6.12 17.80 12.32
CA HIS A 32 -5.69 17.64 10.94
C HIS A 32 -5.51 16.17 10.55
N GLY A 33 -5.00 15.35 11.48
CA GLY A 33 -4.86 13.91 11.28
C GLY A 33 -6.21 13.22 11.07
N VAL A 34 -7.18 13.45 11.95
CA VAL A 34 -8.55 12.92 11.82
C VAL A 34 -9.18 13.39 10.52
N LEU A 35 -9.07 14.68 10.16
CA LEU A 35 -9.59 15.20 8.90
C LEU A 35 -8.95 14.50 7.68
N ALA A 36 -7.64 14.27 7.70
CA ALA A 36 -6.96 13.54 6.63
C ALA A 36 -7.41 12.08 6.54
N CYS A 37 -7.61 11.39 7.67
CA CYS A 37 -8.19 10.06 7.71
C CYS A 37 -9.62 10.04 7.14
N SER A 38 -10.45 11.02 7.50
CA SER A 38 -11.82 11.15 6.98
C SER A 38 -11.84 11.41 5.48
N LEU A 39 -10.95 12.26 4.97
CA LEU A 39 -10.85 12.55 3.54
C LEU A 39 -10.37 11.34 2.72
N TRP A 40 -9.41 10.57 3.25
CA TRP A 40 -8.87 9.42 2.54
C TRP A 40 -9.72 8.16 2.74
N ILE A 41 -9.77 7.63 3.96
CA ILE A 41 -10.43 6.36 4.28
C ILE A 41 -11.94 6.58 4.46
N GLY A 42 -12.34 7.70 5.09
CA GLY A 42 -13.76 8.03 5.28
C GLY A 42 -14.53 8.20 3.97
N SER A 43 -13.86 8.49 2.85
CA SER A 43 -14.49 8.51 1.52
C SER A 43 -15.12 7.16 1.11
N LEU A 44 -14.59 6.03 1.61
CA LEU A 44 -15.19 4.70 1.42
C LEU A 44 -16.58 4.64 2.06
N HIS A 45 -16.67 5.08 3.31
CA HIS A 45 -17.90 5.02 4.09
C HIS A 45 -18.90 6.12 3.70
N CYS A 46 -18.40 7.29 3.28
CA CYS A 46 -19.21 8.45 2.90
C CYS A 46 -20.24 8.12 1.83
N ASN A 47 -19.86 7.36 0.79
CA ASN A 47 -20.80 6.95 -0.26
C ASN A 47 -21.98 6.14 0.29
N VAL A 48 -21.68 5.15 1.15
CA VAL A 48 -22.69 4.30 1.78
C VAL A 48 -23.58 5.13 2.70
N SER A 49 -23.00 6.00 3.52
CA SER A 49 -23.74 6.90 4.41
C SER A 49 -24.65 7.85 3.65
N VAL A 50 -24.18 8.46 2.55
CA VAL A 50 -24.98 9.35 1.71
C VAL A 50 -26.12 8.62 1.03
N LEU A 51 -25.89 7.42 0.50
CA LEU A 51 -26.94 6.59 -0.11
C LEU A 51 -27.99 6.15 0.91
N LEU A 52 -27.58 5.65 2.07
CA LEU A 52 -28.50 5.23 3.13
C LEU A 52 -29.30 6.42 3.68
N PHE A 53 -28.62 7.53 3.97
CA PHE A 53 -29.30 8.74 4.46
C PHE A 53 -30.32 9.26 3.43
N SER A 54 -29.93 9.35 2.16
CA SER A 54 -30.84 9.83 1.11
C SER A 54 -32.03 8.89 0.90
N LEU A 55 -31.85 7.57 1.02
CA LEU A 55 -32.94 6.60 0.93
C LEU A 55 -33.92 6.71 2.10
N LEU A 56 -33.41 6.94 3.31
CA LEU A 56 -34.21 6.93 4.54
C LEU A 56 -34.90 8.27 4.81
N PHE A 57 -34.29 9.39 4.43
CA PHE A 57 -34.72 10.73 4.87
C PHE A 57 -35.13 11.68 3.74
N LEU A 58 -34.94 11.32 2.47
CA LEU A 58 -35.35 12.16 1.34
C LEU A 58 -36.49 11.52 0.54
N PRO A 59 -37.34 12.33 -0.13
CA PRO A 59 -38.26 11.81 -1.14
C PRO A 59 -37.51 10.98 -2.19
N PHE A 60 -38.14 9.90 -2.67
CA PHE A 60 -37.52 8.96 -3.61
C PHE A 60 -36.93 9.65 -4.85
N SER A 61 -37.56 10.72 -5.35
CA SER A 61 -37.02 11.52 -6.46
C SER A 61 -35.68 12.19 -6.14
N LYS A 62 -35.49 12.69 -4.92
CA LYS A 62 -34.21 13.26 -4.46
C LYS A 62 -33.17 12.16 -4.19
N PHE A 63 -33.60 11.00 -3.71
CA PHE A 63 -32.72 9.81 -3.62
C PHE A 63 -32.17 9.43 -5.01
N LEU A 64 -33.04 9.34 -6.03
CA LEU A 64 -32.61 9.06 -7.40
C LEU A 64 -31.65 10.14 -7.95
N LEU A 65 -31.87 11.41 -7.61
CA LEU A 65 -30.93 12.48 -7.94
C LEU A 65 -29.56 12.27 -7.29
N VAL A 66 -29.52 11.88 -6.01
CA VAL A 66 -28.26 11.56 -5.31
C VAL A 66 -27.54 10.39 -6.00
N VAL A 67 -28.27 9.32 -6.35
CA VAL A 67 -27.71 8.20 -7.12
C VAL A 67 -27.15 8.68 -8.46
N GLY A 68 -27.87 9.54 -9.18
CA GLY A 68 -27.41 10.13 -10.44
C GLY A 68 -26.13 10.97 -10.29
N ILE A 69 -26.04 11.77 -9.22
CA ILE A 69 -24.84 12.57 -8.91
C ILE A 69 -23.65 11.65 -8.62
N LEU A 70 -23.83 10.63 -7.79
CA LEU A 70 -22.78 9.66 -7.46
C LEU A 70 -22.33 8.88 -8.70
N ALA A 71 -23.27 8.45 -9.55
CA ALA A 71 -22.96 7.81 -10.83
C ALA A 71 -22.17 8.75 -11.75
N GLY A 72 -22.53 10.03 -11.81
CA GLY A 72 -21.75 11.06 -12.49
C GLY A 72 -20.32 11.12 -11.96
N PHE A 73 -20.15 11.23 -10.64
CA PHE A 73 -18.83 11.19 -10.02
C PHE A 73 -18.05 9.92 -10.31
N ALA A 74 -18.70 8.78 -10.56
CA ALA A 74 -18.08 7.51 -10.92
C ALA A 74 -17.60 7.43 -12.38
N VAL A 75 -18.16 8.24 -13.30
CA VAL A 75 -17.81 8.21 -14.74
C VAL A 75 -17.09 9.45 -15.26
N PHE A 76 -17.25 10.63 -14.64
CA PHE A 76 -16.63 11.87 -15.13
C PHE A 76 -15.10 11.78 -15.14
N PRO A 77 -14.41 12.22 -16.21
CA PRO A 77 -12.96 12.15 -16.28
C PRO A 77 -12.31 12.96 -15.15
N ILE A 78 -11.22 12.44 -14.60
CA ILE A 78 -10.46 13.10 -13.54
C ILE A 78 -9.19 13.67 -14.15
N ASP A 79 -8.99 14.97 -13.98
CA ASP A 79 -7.68 15.56 -14.19
C ASP A 79 -6.78 15.26 -12.97
N GLU A 80 -5.84 14.33 -13.14
CA GLU A 80 -4.84 14.00 -12.13
C GLU A 80 -3.91 15.18 -11.80
N ASN A 81 -3.81 16.15 -12.72
CA ASN A 81 -2.99 17.36 -12.62
C ASN A 81 -3.80 18.58 -12.16
N ASN A 82 -4.98 18.35 -11.59
CA ASN A 82 -5.76 19.42 -11.00
C ASN A 82 -5.03 20.06 -9.80
N ARG A 83 -4.97 21.40 -9.76
CA ARG A 83 -4.28 22.16 -8.69
C ARG A 83 -4.87 21.90 -7.31
N PHE A 84 -6.19 21.88 -7.20
CA PHE A 84 -6.90 21.57 -5.95
C PHE A 84 -6.63 20.13 -5.53
N GLY A 85 -6.78 19.17 -6.45
CA GLY A 85 -6.50 17.76 -6.20
C GLY A 85 -5.09 17.51 -5.67
N ARG A 86 -4.07 18.12 -6.28
CA ARG A 86 -2.68 18.04 -5.79
C ARG A 86 -2.46 18.70 -4.43
N ARG A 87 -3.19 19.77 -4.09
CA ARG A 87 -3.13 20.40 -2.76
C ARG A 87 -3.76 19.49 -1.71
N LEU A 88 -4.91 18.89 -2.03
CA LEU A 88 -5.61 17.95 -1.17
C LEU A 88 -4.77 16.67 -0.93
N ALA A 89 -4.20 16.09 -1.99
CA ALA A 89 -3.32 14.93 -1.88
C ALA A 89 -2.08 15.21 -1.00
N ARG A 90 -1.43 16.37 -1.16
CA ARG A 90 -0.32 16.78 -0.29
C ARG A 90 -0.77 16.93 1.17
N TYR A 91 -1.91 17.56 1.40
CA TYR A 91 -2.48 17.69 2.74
C TYR A 91 -2.71 16.32 3.38
N ILE A 92 -3.38 15.41 2.66
CA ILE A 92 -3.63 14.04 3.12
C ILE A 92 -2.30 13.34 3.46
N CYS A 93 -1.35 13.27 2.52
CA CYS A 93 -0.07 12.59 2.75
C CYS A 93 0.66 13.11 4.00
N LYS A 94 0.76 14.43 4.16
CA LYS A 94 1.44 15.05 5.30
C LYS A 94 0.83 14.64 6.64
N HIS A 95 -0.47 14.85 6.78
CA HIS A 95 -1.14 14.64 8.06
C HIS A 95 -1.35 13.15 8.38
N MET A 96 -1.47 12.31 7.37
CA MET A 96 -1.52 10.85 7.52
C MET A 96 -0.19 10.29 8.02
N SER A 97 0.94 10.74 7.45
CA SER A 97 2.27 10.34 7.91
C SER A 97 2.50 10.70 9.39
N SER A 98 1.89 11.77 9.89
CA SER A 98 2.00 12.18 11.30
C SER A 98 0.96 11.54 12.21
N TYR A 99 -0.24 11.27 11.70
CA TYR A 99 -1.33 10.61 12.42
C TYR A 99 -0.97 9.18 12.82
N PHE A 100 -0.29 8.43 11.94
CA PHE A 100 0.17 7.04 12.13
C PHE A 100 1.62 6.90 12.63
N PRO A 101 2.16 7.92 13.30
CA PRO A 101 3.61 8.13 13.44
C PRO A 101 4.50 7.36 12.45
N ALA A 102 4.28 7.56 11.15
CA ALA A 102 4.85 6.71 10.12
C ALA A 102 6.33 7.05 9.90
N THR A 103 7.20 6.04 9.90
CA THR A 103 8.63 6.20 9.66
C THR A 103 9.04 5.38 8.44
N LEU A 104 9.67 6.04 7.47
CA LEU A 104 10.30 5.38 6.33
C LEU A 104 11.77 5.09 6.66
N HIS A 105 12.19 3.87 6.43
CA HIS A 105 13.57 3.42 6.55
C HIS A 105 14.03 2.95 5.18
N VAL A 106 15.10 3.52 4.65
CA VAL A 106 15.67 3.14 3.35
C VAL A 106 17.06 2.60 3.62
N GLU A 107 17.32 1.35 3.24
CA GLU A 107 18.61 0.70 3.50
C GLU A 107 19.79 1.42 2.85
N ASP A 108 19.60 1.89 1.61
CA ASP A 108 20.54 2.78 0.93
C ASP A 108 19.77 3.75 0.03
N ILE A 109 19.79 5.04 0.39
CA ILE A 109 19.11 6.07 -0.39
C ILE A 109 19.77 6.32 -1.76
N ASN A 110 21.06 5.98 -1.90
CA ASN A 110 21.84 6.27 -3.10
C ASN A 110 21.56 5.24 -4.23
N ASP A 111 20.93 4.12 -3.90
CA ASP A 111 20.48 3.12 -4.88
C ASP A 111 19.30 3.64 -5.76
N PHE A 112 18.68 4.76 -5.36
CA PHE A 112 17.48 5.33 -5.98
C PHE A 112 17.81 6.59 -6.80
N GLN A 113 17.82 6.42 -8.12
CA GLN A 113 18.10 7.49 -9.08
C GLN A 113 16.78 8.09 -9.61
N PRO A 114 16.64 9.44 -9.67
CA PRO A 114 15.37 10.10 -10.05
C PRO A 114 14.96 9.88 -11.52
N ASP A 115 15.89 9.48 -12.38
CA ASP A 115 15.73 9.22 -13.81
C ASP A 115 15.51 7.73 -14.13
N ARG A 116 15.50 6.84 -13.12
CA ARG A 116 15.25 5.40 -13.27
C ARG A 116 13.89 5.01 -12.71
N ALA A 117 13.19 4.11 -13.40
CA ALA A 117 11.97 3.48 -12.93
C ALA A 117 12.27 2.19 -12.15
N TYR A 118 11.55 2.00 -11.04
CA TYR A 118 11.67 0.85 -10.15
C TYR A 118 10.29 0.19 -9.93
N VAL A 119 10.30 -1.10 -9.61
CA VAL A 119 9.10 -1.84 -9.22
C VAL A 119 9.18 -2.16 -7.73
N PHE A 120 8.41 -1.45 -6.91
CA PHE A 120 8.33 -1.68 -5.48
C PHE A 120 7.29 -2.77 -5.20
N GLY A 121 7.73 -3.91 -4.67
CA GLY A 121 6.83 -4.94 -4.14
C GLY A 121 6.59 -4.69 -2.65
N TYR A 122 5.43 -4.14 -2.34
CA TYR A 122 5.03 -3.73 -1.00
C TYR A 122 4.26 -4.86 -0.31
N GLU A 123 4.67 -5.19 0.91
CA GLU A 123 3.95 -6.13 1.78
C GLU A 123 3.93 -5.64 3.24
N PRO A 124 2.99 -6.13 4.06
CA PRO A 124 1.74 -6.76 3.65
C PRO A 124 0.71 -5.73 3.16
N HIS A 125 -0.44 -6.17 2.67
CA HIS A 125 -1.63 -5.40 2.36
C HIS A 125 -2.41 -5.00 3.62
N SER A 126 -2.45 -5.86 4.64
CA SER A 126 -3.29 -5.72 5.85
C SER A 126 -4.78 -5.45 5.49
N VAL A 127 -5.56 -4.87 6.42
CA VAL A 127 -6.93 -4.40 6.13
C VAL A 127 -6.88 -3.32 5.03
N LEU A 128 -5.97 -2.36 5.19
CA LEU A 128 -5.61 -1.36 4.19
C LEU A 128 -4.09 -1.16 4.25
N PRO A 129 -3.40 -1.00 3.09
CA PRO A 129 -1.96 -0.80 3.04
C PRO A 129 -1.60 0.66 3.36
N ILE A 130 -1.91 1.12 4.58
CA ILE A 130 -1.85 2.54 4.96
C ILE A 130 -0.42 3.07 4.91
N GLY A 131 0.57 2.23 5.25
CA GLY A 131 1.98 2.60 5.24
C GLY A 131 2.49 3.08 3.88
N VAL A 132 1.83 2.71 2.77
CA VAL A 132 2.16 3.18 1.41
C VAL A 132 2.16 4.71 1.29
N VAL A 133 1.48 5.42 2.20
CA VAL A 133 1.49 6.89 2.26
C VAL A 133 2.90 7.45 2.37
N THR A 134 3.82 6.74 3.02
CA THR A 134 5.23 7.15 3.16
C THR A 134 5.96 7.16 1.82
N LEU A 135 5.56 6.31 0.88
CA LEU A 135 6.11 6.19 -0.47
C LEU A 135 5.34 7.05 -1.50
N ALA A 136 4.31 7.79 -1.10
CA ALA A 136 3.59 8.64 -2.03
C ALA A 136 4.50 9.75 -2.56
N SER A 137 4.50 10.01 -3.88
CA SER A 137 5.31 11.10 -4.49
C SER A 137 5.08 12.49 -3.85
N ARG A 138 3.98 12.66 -3.11
CA ARG A 138 3.59 13.90 -2.44
C ARG A 138 4.27 14.11 -1.09
N THR A 139 4.86 13.08 -0.48
CA THR A 139 5.66 13.24 0.76
C THR A 139 7.06 13.72 0.46
N GLY A 140 7.66 13.28 -0.65
CA GLY A 140 9.06 13.57 -0.97
C GLY A 140 10.06 12.78 -0.13
N PHE A 141 9.64 11.70 0.55
CA PHE A 141 10.54 10.87 1.35
C PHE A 141 11.51 10.03 0.49
N MET A 142 11.11 9.69 -0.73
CA MET A 142 11.97 9.04 -1.71
C MET A 142 12.45 10.06 -2.74
N PRO A 143 13.69 9.94 -3.26
CA PRO A 143 14.23 10.80 -4.31
C PRO A 143 13.65 10.48 -5.70
N LEU A 144 12.40 9.98 -5.76
CA LEU A 144 11.73 9.50 -6.95
C LEU A 144 10.50 10.37 -7.24
N PRO A 145 10.61 11.37 -8.14
CA PRO A 145 9.52 12.33 -8.38
C PRO A 145 8.31 11.68 -9.09
N LYS A 146 8.54 10.59 -9.81
CA LYS A 146 7.54 9.85 -10.59
C LYS A 146 7.20 8.52 -9.91
N LEU A 147 6.39 8.56 -8.86
CA LEU A 147 5.88 7.37 -8.18
C LEU A 147 4.35 7.23 -8.38
N LYS A 148 3.90 6.02 -8.71
CA LYS A 148 2.48 5.65 -8.81
C LYS A 148 2.21 4.38 -7.99
N CYS A 149 1.06 4.34 -7.32
CA CYS A 149 0.58 3.16 -6.59
C CYS A 149 -0.40 2.37 -7.46
N LEU A 150 -0.15 1.09 -7.69
CA LEU A 150 -1.01 0.20 -8.44
C LEU A 150 -2.03 -0.44 -7.50
N THR A 151 -3.32 -0.21 -7.76
CA THR A 151 -4.42 -0.71 -6.91
C THR A 151 -5.48 -1.43 -7.73
N THR A 152 -6.36 -2.18 -7.06
CA THR A 152 -7.43 -2.93 -7.74
C THR A 152 -8.39 -2.00 -8.51
N SER A 153 -8.76 -2.36 -9.75
CA SER A 153 -9.59 -1.52 -10.62
C SER A 153 -10.95 -1.07 -10.04
N PRO A 154 -11.69 -1.87 -9.24
CA PRO A 154 -12.98 -1.48 -8.68
C PRO A 154 -12.99 -0.14 -7.91
N VAL A 155 -11.88 0.23 -7.27
CA VAL A 155 -11.81 1.50 -6.50
C VAL A 155 -11.99 2.74 -7.39
N PHE A 156 -11.69 2.63 -8.69
CA PHE A 156 -11.83 3.73 -9.64
C PHE A 156 -13.26 3.93 -10.16
N TYR A 157 -14.19 3.06 -9.75
CA TYR A 157 -15.63 3.20 -10.00
C TYR A 157 -16.40 3.66 -8.76
N VAL A 158 -15.75 3.75 -7.60
CA VAL A 158 -16.38 4.23 -6.35
C VAL A 158 -16.34 5.77 -6.36
N PRO A 159 -17.48 6.46 -6.27
CA PRO A 159 -17.53 7.93 -6.25
C PRO A 159 -16.73 8.50 -5.07
N PHE A 160 -16.22 9.73 -5.18
CA PHE A 160 -15.28 10.38 -4.26
C PHE A 160 -13.92 9.66 -4.09
N LEU A 161 -13.92 8.36 -3.75
CA LEU A 161 -12.74 7.53 -3.56
C LEU A 161 -11.81 7.60 -4.77
N ARG A 162 -12.36 7.38 -5.98
CA ARG A 162 -11.58 7.46 -7.23
C ARG A 162 -10.87 8.80 -7.39
N HIS A 163 -11.49 9.91 -7.01
CA HIS A 163 -10.92 11.26 -7.14
C HIS A 163 -9.74 11.42 -6.19
N ILE A 164 -9.96 11.09 -4.91
CA ILE A 164 -8.92 11.16 -3.88
C ILE A 164 -7.74 10.26 -4.24
N TRP A 165 -8.00 9.01 -4.62
CA TRP A 165 -6.95 8.04 -4.93
C TRP A 165 -6.19 8.40 -6.21
N THR A 166 -6.86 8.88 -7.26
CA THR A 166 -6.17 9.39 -8.46
C THR A 166 -5.23 10.55 -8.11
N TRP A 167 -5.66 11.52 -7.29
CA TRP A 167 -4.79 12.64 -6.89
C TRP A 167 -3.63 12.22 -5.97
N LEU A 168 -3.82 11.17 -5.17
CA LEU A 168 -2.76 10.52 -4.39
C LEU A 168 -1.76 9.73 -5.26
N GLY A 169 -2.03 9.58 -6.56
CA GLY A 169 -1.15 8.87 -7.49
C GLY A 169 -1.47 7.38 -7.64
N ALA A 170 -2.67 6.94 -7.25
CA ALA A 170 -3.12 5.60 -7.51
C ALA A 170 -3.56 5.41 -8.98
N THR A 171 -3.37 4.22 -9.52
CA THR A 171 -3.79 3.83 -10.87
C THR A 171 -4.16 2.34 -10.92
N PRO A 172 -5.06 1.89 -11.81
CA PRO A 172 -5.43 0.48 -11.88
C PRO A 172 -4.23 -0.43 -12.16
N ALA A 173 -4.10 -1.50 -11.37
CA ALA A 173 -3.08 -2.55 -11.46
C ALA A 173 -3.31 -3.50 -12.66
N THR A 174 -3.38 -2.93 -13.86
CA THR A 174 -3.46 -3.70 -15.13
C THR A 174 -2.09 -3.79 -15.77
N ARG A 175 -1.79 -4.87 -16.50
CA ARG A 175 -0.52 -5.02 -17.23
C ARG A 175 -0.26 -3.82 -18.16
N LYS A 176 -1.30 -3.36 -18.87
CA LYS A 176 -1.22 -2.19 -19.76
C LYS A 176 -0.73 -0.94 -19.02
N ASN A 177 -1.38 -0.58 -17.90
CA ASN A 177 -0.98 0.59 -17.12
C ASN A 177 0.41 0.42 -16.53
N PHE A 178 0.71 -0.77 -16.00
CA PHE A 178 2.00 -1.07 -15.39
C PHE A 178 3.15 -0.87 -16.39
N CYS A 179 3.09 -1.53 -17.55
CA CYS A 179 4.11 -1.37 -18.60
C CYS A 179 4.17 0.06 -19.14
N SER A 180 3.02 0.71 -19.36
CA SER A 180 2.97 2.10 -19.86
C SER A 180 3.62 3.09 -18.89
N LEU A 181 3.40 2.92 -17.58
CA LEU A 181 3.97 3.79 -16.55
C LEU A 181 5.47 3.58 -16.42
N LEU A 182 5.94 2.32 -16.37
CA LEU A 182 7.36 2.00 -16.35
C LEU A 182 8.07 2.56 -17.60
N GLY A 183 7.45 2.41 -18.79
CA GLY A 183 7.96 2.97 -20.04
C GLY A 183 8.01 4.50 -20.08
N ALA A 184 7.15 5.18 -19.32
CA ALA A 184 7.17 6.63 -19.14
C ALA A 184 8.11 7.12 -18.01
N GLY A 185 8.87 6.20 -17.40
CA GLY A 185 9.82 6.49 -16.32
C GLY A 185 9.16 6.64 -14.94
N TYR A 186 7.94 6.16 -14.75
CA TYR A 186 7.33 6.10 -13.43
C TYR A 186 7.77 4.83 -12.70
N SER A 187 8.23 4.99 -11.47
CA SER A 187 8.32 3.89 -10.52
C SER A 187 6.93 3.49 -10.04
N CYS A 188 6.69 2.19 -9.94
CA CYS A 188 5.40 1.62 -9.63
C CYS A 188 5.45 0.83 -8.33
N ILE A 189 4.55 1.13 -7.41
CA ILE A 189 4.36 0.40 -6.16
C ILE A 189 3.21 -0.57 -6.36
N VAL A 190 3.44 -1.86 -6.15
CA VAL A 190 2.43 -2.90 -6.20
C VAL A 190 2.34 -3.58 -4.84
N VAL A 191 1.12 -3.65 -4.29
CA VAL A 191 0.84 -4.46 -3.11
C VAL A 191 0.57 -5.88 -3.58
N VAL A 192 1.53 -6.78 -3.39
CA VAL A 192 1.64 -8.01 -4.20
C VAL A 192 0.59 -9.04 -3.80
N GLY A 193 0.37 -9.28 -2.51
CA GLY A 193 -0.63 -10.22 -2.03
C GLY A 193 -2.07 -9.84 -2.39
N GLY A 194 -2.36 -8.53 -2.34
CA GLY A 194 -3.67 -7.95 -2.67
C GLY A 194 -4.81 -8.55 -1.84
N VAL A 195 -5.97 -8.69 -2.47
CA VAL A 195 -7.19 -9.24 -1.82
C VAL A 195 -6.98 -10.65 -1.26
N GLN A 196 -6.11 -11.48 -1.82
CA GLN A 196 -5.90 -12.83 -1.26
C GLN A 196 -5.21 -12.79 0.10
N GLU A 197 -4.31 -11.83 0.28
CA GLU A 197 -3.58 -11.69 1.52
C GLU A 197 -4.49 -11.20 2.65
N THR A 198 -5.33 -10.20 2.38
CA THR A 198 -6.33 -9.73 3.36
C THR A 198 -7.29 -10.86 3.79
N PHE A 199 -7.57 -11.83 2.91
CA PHE A 199 -8.39 -12.99 3.26
C PHE A 199 -7.64 -13.98 4.15
N LEU A 200 -6.32 -14.09 3.98
CA LEU A 200 -5.45 -15.01 4.71
C LEU A 200 -4.86 -14.39 5.99
N MET A 201 -5.11 -13.10 6.24
CA MET A 201 -4.70 -12.42 7.47
C MET A 201 -5.05 -13.23 8.72
N LEU A 202 -4.11 -13.21 9.65
CA LEU A 202 -4.20 -13.81 10.98
C LEU A 202 -4.00 -12.70 12.01
N HIS A 203 -4.51 -12.95 13.22
CA HIS A 203 -4.15 -12.12 14.36
C HIS A 203 -2.71 -12.46 14.77
N ASP A 204 -1.98 -11.44 15.27
CA ASP A 204 -0.64 -11.57 15.84
C ASP A 204 0.42 -12.20 14.92
N SER A 205 0.21 -12.14 13.61
CA SER A 205 1.14 -12.60 12.58
C SER A 205 0.94 -11.83 11.29
N GLU A 206 2.03 -11.50 10.60
CA GLU A 206 1.94 -10.95 9.25
C GLU A 206 1.92 -12.09 8.24
N VAL A 207 1.08 -11.94 7.22
CA VAL A 207 0.95 -12.90 6.12
C VAL A 207 1.30 -12.17 4.84
N ALA A 208 2.26 -12.68 4.07
CA ALA A 208 2.64 -12.18 2.76
C ALA A 208 2.29 -13.23 1.70
N PHE A 209 1.30 -12.95 0.84
CA PHE A 209 0.87 -13.87 -0.22
C PHE A 209 1.69 -13.65 -1.49
N LEU A 210 2.93 -14.13 -1.47
CA LEU A 210 3.94 -13.89 -2.50
C LEU A 210 4.20 -15.09 -3.41
N LYS A 211 4.09 -16.34 -2.92
CA LYS A 211 4.62 -17.52 -3.63
C LYS A 211 3.95 -17.74 -4.99
N ALA A 212 2.66 -17.46 -5.07
CA ALA A 212 1.88 -17.59 -6.30
C ALA A 212 1.86 -16.32 -7.19
N ARG A 213 2.59 -15.26 -6.81
CA ARG A 213 2.52 -13.94 -7.46
C ARG A 213 3.80 -13.63 -8.25
N THR A 214 3.86 -14.07 -9.49
CA THR A 214 5.03 -13.86 -10.37
C THR A 214 4.81 -12.78 -11.44
N GLY A 215 3.59 -12.27 -11.61
CA GLY A 215 3.25 -11.36 -12.71
C GLY A 215 4.02 -10.03 -12.69
N PHE A 216 4.27 -9.46 -11.52
CA PHE A 216 5.04 -8.22 -11.40
C PHE A 216 6.54 -8.44 -11.65
N ILE A 217 7.07 -9.62 -11.31
CA ILE A 217 8.45 -10.03 -11.61
C ILE A 217 8.64 -10.10 -13.13
N ARG A 218 7.74 -10.78 -13.82
CA ARG A 218 7.73 -10.86 -15.30
C ARG A 218 7.73 -9.46 -15.92
N ILE A 219 6.85 -8.56 -15.47
CA ILE A 219 6.78 -7.19 -15.98
C ILE A 219 8.09 -6.43 -15.70
N ALA A 220 8.67 -6.57 -14.50
CA ALA A 220 9.94 -5.93 -14.15
C ALA A 220 11.08 -6.40 -15.07
N MET A 221 11.16 -7.70 -15.38
CA MET A 221 12.12 -8.26 -16.33
C MET A 221 11.90 -7.78 -17.76
N GLU A 222 10.65 -7.79 -18.25
CA GLU A 222 10.28 -7.29 -19.58
C GLU A 222 10.67 -5.83 -19.78
N MET A 223 10.54 -5.02 -18.73
CA MET A 223 10.85 -3.59 -18.75
C MET A 223 12.30 -3.28 -18.37
N GLY A 224 13.04 -4.21 -17.78
CA GLY A 224 14.39 -4.00 -17.25
C GLY A 224 14.42 -3.09 -16.02
N CYS A 225 13.35 -3.08 -15.24
CA CYS A 225 13.22 -2.22 -14.05
C CYS A 225 13.64 -2.99 -12.79
N PRO A 226 14.49 -2.44 -11.92
CA PRO A 226 14.88 -3.12 -10.69
C PRO A 226 13.69 -3.39 -9.75
N LEU A 227 13.69 -4.54 -9.10
CA LEU A 227 12.69 -4.91 -8.08
C LEU A 227 13.13 -4.43 -6.71
N VAL A 228 12.24 -3.80 -5.96
CA VAL A 228 12.56 -3.24 -4.63
C VAL A 228 11.65 -3.91 -3.59
N PRO A 229 12.18 -4.71 -2.66
CA PRO A 229 11.40 -5.27 -1.58
C PRO A 229 11.03 -4.17 -0.58
N VAL A 230 9.75 -4.09 -0.22
CA VAL A 230 9.25 -3.18 0.81
C VAL A 230 8.41 -3.93 1.81
N PHE A 231 8.69 -3.73 3.10
CA PHE A 231 7.89 -4.30 4.18
C PHE A 231 7.36 -3.20 5.09
N ALA A 232 6.10 -3.30 5.52
CA ALA A 232 5.47 -2.33 6.40
C ALA A 232 5.01 -2.97 7.70
N PHE A 233 5.71 -2.65 8.78
CA PHE A 233 5.35 -3.08 10.14
C PHE A 233 4.31 -2.13 10.75
N GLY A 234 3.45 -2.70 11.59
CA GLY A 234 2.53 -1.94 12.45
C GLY A 234 1.20 -1.56 11.80
N GLN A 235 1.09 -1.58 10.48
CA GLN A 235 -0.16 -1.22 9.80
C GLN A 235 -1.32 -2.18 10.09
N SER A 236 -1.04 -3.44 10.40
CA SER A 236 -2.06 -4.44 10.78
C SER A 236 -2.79 -4.09 12.09
N TYR A 237 -2.23 -3.19 12.92
CA TYR A 237 -2.85 -2.72 14.17
C TYR A 237 -3.68 -1.44 14.00
N ALA A 238 -3.72 -0.84 12.80
CA ALA A 238 -4.53 0.34 12.52
C ALA A 238 -6.04 0.08 12.63
N TYR A 239 -6.46 -1.18 12.48
CA TYR A 239 -7.85 -1.62 12.57
C TYR A 239 -7.96 -2.95 13.29
N LYS A 240 -8.99 -3.10 14.11
CA LYS A 240 -9.52 -4.41 14.51
C LYS A 240 -10.43 -4.90 13.40
N TRP A 241 -10.51 -6.22 13.22
CA TRP A 241 -11.29 -6.80 12.13
C TRP A 241 -11.85 -8.17 12.47
N TRP A 242 -12.93 -8.51 11.79
CA TRP A 242 -13.50 -9.85 11.71
C TRP A 242 -13.82 -10.15 10.26
N LYS A 243 -13.55 -11.38 9.82
CA LYS A 243 -13.86 -11.85 8.47
C LYS A 243 -14.49 -13.24 8.50
N PRO A 244 -15.45 -13.52 7.62
CA PRO A 244 -15.99 -14.85 7.45
C PRO A 244 -14.95 -15.76 6.78
N GLY A 245 -14.87 -17.01 7.24
CA GLY A 245 -14.01 -18.04 6.66
C GLY A 245 -14.72 -18.91 5.62
N GLY A 246 -13.97 -19.85 5.03
CA GLY A 246 -14.51 -20.90 4.16
C GLY A 246 -14.18 -20.75 2.67
N LYS A 247 -14.17 -21.89 1.96
CA LYS A 247 -13.78 -21.97 0.54
C LYS A 247 -14.70 -21.14 -0.37
N PHE A 248 -16.00 -21.14 -0.09
CA PHE A 248 -16.98 -20.36 -0.86
C PHE A 248 -16.72 -18.85 -0.78
N ILE A 249 -16.51 -18.33 0.44
CA ILE A 249 -16.19 -16.91 0.65
C ILE A 249 -14.88 -16.54 -0.04
N LEU A 250 -13.86 -17.40 0.00
CA LEU A 250 -12.61 -17.18 -0.72
C LEU A 250 -12.83 -17.07 -2.24
N GLN A 251 -13.59 -18.00 -2.82
CA GLN A 251 -13.91 -17.99 -4.25
C GLN A 251 -14.69 -16.74 -4.65
N LEU A 252 -15.71 -16.37 -3.86
CA LEU A 252 -16.48 -15.15 -4.07
C LEU A 252 -15.60 -13.91 -3.96
N SER A 253 -14.72 -13.85 -2.96
CA SER A 253 -13.84 -12.69 -2.75
C SER A 253 -12.84 -12.51 -3.89
N ARG A 254 -12.35 -13.62 -4.47
CA ARG A 254 -11.49 -13.60 -5.66
C ARG A 254 -12.24 -13.09 -6.89
N ALA A 255 -13.48 -13.55 -7.10
CA ALA A 255 -14.31 -13.13 -8.23
C ALA A 255 -14.66 -11.64 -8.16
N LEU A 256 -15.06 -11.16 -6.97
CA LEU A 256 -15.45 -9.76 -6.74
C LEU A 256 -14.25 -8.81 -6.53
N LYS A 257 -13.03 -9.34 -6.34
CA LYS A 257 -11.84 -8.59 -5.91
C LYS A 257 -12.12 -7.72 -4.67
N PHE A 258 -12.88 -8.28 -3.74
CA PHE A 258 -13.33 -7.65 -2.50
C PHE A 258 -13.51 -8.72 -1.42
N ILE A 259 -13.20 -8.41 -0.16
CA ILE A 259 -13.47 -9.32 0.96
C ILE A 259 -14.58 -8.75 1.82
N PRO A 260 -15.61 -9.54 2.16
CA PRO A 260 -16.62 -9.15 3.14
C PRO A 260 -16.03 -9.15 4.55
N MET A 261 -15.19 -8.16 4.87
CA MET A 261 -14.56 -7.97 6.17
C MET A 261 -15.26 -6.83 6.92
N LEU A 262 -15.53 -7.04 8.20
CA LEU A 262 -15.91 -5.99 9.13
C LEU A 262 -14.63 -5.50 9.81
N PHE A 263 -14.42 -4.18 9.82
CA PHE A 263 -13.26 -3.59 10.50
C PHE A 263 -13.65 -2.27 11.16
N TRP A 264 -12.99 -1.97 12.29
CA TRP A 264 -13.25 -0.78 13.10
C TRP A 264 -11.97 -0.32 13.81
N GLY A 265 -11.88 0.98 14.04
CA GLY A 265 -10.76 1.62 14.71
C GLY A 265 -11.18 2.25 16.03
N ALA A 266 -10.71 3.46 16.29
CA ALA A 266 -10.92 4.20 17.53
C ALA A 266 -12.42 4.32 17.88
N PHE A 267 -12.75 4.04 19.14
CA PHE A 267 -14.12 4.07 19.67
C PHE A 267 -15.15 3.22 18.87
N GLY A 268 -14.70 2.20 18.13
CA GLY A 268 -15.58 1.38 17.29
C GLY A 268 -16.01 2.06 15.99
N THR A 269 -15.40 3.19 15.64
CA THR A 269 -15.71 3.96 14.42
C THR A 269 -14.83 3.51 13.24
N PRO A 270 -15.11 3.96 12.01
CA PRO A 270 -14.19 3.77 10.87
C PRO A 270 -12.86 4.54 10.97
N VAL A 271 -12.67 5.38 11.99
CA VAL A 271 -11.42 6.13 12.19
C VAL A 271 -10.34 5.18 12.72
N PRO A 272 -9.20 5.02 12.04
CA PRO A 272 -8.17 4.04 12.42
C PRO A 272 -7.51 4.37 13.75
N TYR A 273 -6.98 3.36 14.46
CA TYR A 273 -6.14 3.59 15.64
C TYR A 273 -4.84 4.30 15.24
N GLN A 274 -4.39 5.24 16.09
CA GLN A 274 -3.08 5.86 15.94
C GLN A 274 -1.99 4.88 16.38
N HIS A 275 -1.55 4.05 15.46
CA HIS A 275 -0.50 3.06 15.69
C HIS A 275 0.76 3.42 14.89
N PRO A 276 1.97 3.42 15.49
CA PRO A 276 3.22 3.63 14.76
C PRO A 276 3.40 2.65 13.60
N MET A 277 3.78 3.16 12.44
CA MET A 277 4.07 2.34 11.25
C MET A 277 5.53 2.51 10.83
N HIS A 278 6.20 1.39 10.54
CA HIS A 278 7.57 1.40 10.03
C HIS A 278 7.60 0.77 8.66
N VAL A 279 7.85 1.58 7.63
CA VAL A 279 8.00 1.10 6.25
C VAL A 279 9.48 0.99 5.96
N VAL A 280 9.95 -0.22 5.66
CA VAL A 280 11.34 -0.51 5.34
C VAL A 280 11.46 -0.78 3.85
N VAL A 281 12.37 -0.07 3.19
CA VAL A 281 12.69 -0.18 1.76
C VAL A 281 14.06 -0.81 1.66
N GLY A 282 14.10 -2.03 1.12
CA GLY A 282 15.35 -2.77 0.91
C GLY A 282 16.10 -2.33 -0.35
N LYS A 283 17.24 -2.96 -0.58
CA LYS A 283 18.07 -2.72 -1.77
C LYS A 283 17.40 -3.22 -3.06
N PRO A 284 17.57 -2.51 -4.19
CA PRO A 284 17.05 -2.99 -5.48
C PRO A 284 17.74 -4.28 -5.96
N ILE A 285 16.95 -5.21 -6.47
CA ILE A 285 17.39 -6.38 -7.24
C ILE A 285 17.45 -5.95 -8.70
N TYR A 286 18.65 -5.79 -9.23
CA TYR A 286 18.87 -5.37 -10.62
C TYR A 286 18.60 -6.53 -11.58
N LEU A 287 17.90 -6.23 -12.67
CA LEU A 287 17.48 -7.21 -13.65
C LEU A 287 18.06 -6.87 -15.02
N THR A 288 18.49 -7.90 -15.74
CA THR A 288 18.74 -7.79 -17.18
C THR A 288 17.40 -7.75 -17.91
N LYS A 289 17.20 -6.76 -18.78
CA LYS A 289 15.97 -6.65 -19.56
C LYS A 289 15.83 -7.86 -20.49
N ASN A 290 14.76 -8.62 -20.30
CA ASN A 290 14.38 -9.73 -21.18
C ASN A 290 12.90 -9.55 -21.59
N PRO A 291 12.60 -9.17 -22.85
CA PRO A 291 11.23 -8.97 -23.33
C PRO A 291 10.36 -10.24 -23.34
N GLN A 292 10.96 -11.43 -23.28
CA GLN A 292 10.27 -12.71 -23.29
C GLN A 292 10.91 -13.66 -22.27
N PRO A 293 10.80 -13.37 -20.96
CA PRO A 293 11.44 -14.18 -19.95
C PRO A 293 10.75 -15.53 -19.83
N THR A 294 11.54 -16.60 -19.68
CA THR A 294 11.00 -17.95 -19.48
C THR A 294 10.35 -18.06 -18.09
N ASN A 295 9.55 -19.11 -17.87
CA ASN A 295 8.93 -19.30 -16.55
C ASN A 295 9.99 -19.58 -15.48
N GLU A 296 11.08 -20.26 -15.88
CA GLU A 296 12.20 -20.64 -15.04
C GLU A 296 12.98 -19.40 -14.59
N GLU A 297 13.32 -18.50 -15.51
CA GLU A 297 13.98 -17.23 -15.16
C GLU A 297 13.11 -16.36 -14.24
N VAL A 298 11.80 -16.29 -14.52
CA VAL A 298 10.85 -15.56 -13.66
C VAL A 298 10.79 -16.20 -12.27
N HIS A 299 10.82 -17.53 -12.16
CA HIS A 299 10.78 -18.23 -10.88
C HIS A 299 12.07 -18.02 -10.07
N GLU A 300 13.23 -18.00 -10.74
CA GLU A 300 14.52 -17.72 -10.09
C GLU A 300 14.54 -16.31 -9.49
N VAL A 301 14.20 -15.29 -10.28
CA VAL A 301 14.14 -13.90 -9.80
C VAL A 301 13.06 -13.74 -8.71
N HIS A 302 11.94 -14.44 -8.84
CA HIS A 302 10.89 -14.44 -7.83
C HIS A 302 11.37 -15.06 -6.50
N ALA A 303 12.14 -16.15 -6.53
CA ALA A 303 12.74 -16.74 -5.33
C ALA A 303 13.73 -15.78 -4.66
N GLN A 304 14.54 -15.06 -5.46
CA GLN A 304 15.41 -13.99 -4.95
C GLN A 304 14.60 -12.87 -4.28
N PHE A 305 13.50 -12.43 -4.89
CA PHE A 305 12.62 -11.40 -4.33
C PHE A 305 11.95 -11.85 -3.01
N VAL A 306 11.44 -13.09 -2.97
CA VAL A 306 10.82 -13.65 -1.75
C VAL A 306 11.84 -13.72 -0.61
N LYS A 307 13.05 -14.21 -0.91
CA LYS A 307 14.15 -14.22 0.07
C LYS A 307 14.50 -12.81 0.53
N ALA A 308 14.57 -11.84 -0.38
CA ALA A 308 14.86 -10.45 -0.03
C ALA A 308 13.79 -9.82 0.88
N ILE A 309 12.51 -10.14 0.69
CA ILE A 309 11.43 -9.73 1.61
C ILE A 309 11.61 -10.38 2.99
N GLN A 310 11.90 -11.69 3.05
CA GLN A 310 12.12 -12.39 4.30
C GLN A 310 13.34 -11.84 5.06
N ASP A 311 14.46 -11.65 4.38
CA ASP A 311 15.68 -11.09 4.96
C ASP A 311 15.47 -9.63 5.40
N LEU A 312 14.68 -8.84 4.65
CA LEU A 312 14.31 -7.48 5.05
C LEU A 312 13.42 -7.46 6.29
N PHE A 313 12.47 -8.39 6.40
CA PHE A 313 11.63 -8.55 7.58
C PHE A 313 12.47 -8.90 8.81
N GLU A 314 13.25 -9.98 8.75
CA GLU A 314 14.05 -10.48 9.88
C GLU A 314 15.07 -9.44 10.38
N ARG A 315 15.77 -8.76 9.46
CA ARG A 315 16.76 -7.73 9.83
C ARG A 315 16.16 -6.51 10.52
N HIS A 316 14.90 -6.18 10.25
CA HIS A 316 14.28 -4.96 10.77
C HIS A 316 13.27 -5.20 11.91
N LYS A 317 12.70 -6.40 12.06
CA LYS A 317 11.61 -6.65 13.02
C LYS A 317 12.00 -6.29 14.46
N GLY A 318 13.19 -6.69 14.92
CA GLY A 318 13.65 -6.42 16.30
C GLY A 318 13.79 -4.93 16.60
N ARG A 319 14.51 -4.20 15.74
CA ARG A 319 14.80 -2.76 15.91
C ARG A 319 13.57 -1.84 15.79
N VAL A 320 12.50 -2.28 15.14
CA VAL A 320 11.25 -1.51 15.02
C VAL A 320 10.19 -1.95 16.04
N GLY A 321 10.56 -2.76 17.04
CA GLY A 321 9.68 -3.15 18.14
C GLY A 321 8.79 -4.37 17.86
N TYR A 322 9.17 -5.22 16.91
CA TYR A 322 8.42 -6.39 16.44
C TYR A 322 9.27 -7.68 16.50
N GLY A 323 10.17 -7.82 17.48
CA GLY A 323 11.11 -8.94 17.59
C GLY A 323 10.45 -10.33 17.52
N ASP A 324 9.31 -10.49 18.20
CA ASP A 324 8.58 -11.76 18.27
C ASP A 324 7.51 -11.92 17.18
N LEU A 325 7.38 -10.97 16.26
CA LEU A 325 6.35 -11.00 15.22
C LEU A 325 6.68 -12.10 14.20
N PRO A 326 5.79 -13.08 13.95
CA PRO A 326 6.00 -14.09 12.93
C PRO A 326 5.51 -13.62 11.56
N LEU A 327 6.31 -13.86 10.52
CA LEU A 327 5.94 -13.68 9.12
C LEU A 327 5.66 -15.04 8.46
N LYS A 328 4.48 -15.18 7.82
CA LYS A 328 4.12 -16.34 7.00
C LYS A 328 4.09 -15.95 5.53
N ILE A 329 5.03 -16.49 4.76
CA ILE A 329 5.05 -16.32 3.30
C ILE A 329 4.29 -17.47 2.63
N LEU A 330 3.18 -17.13 1.98
CA LEU A 330 2.22 -18.06 1.36
C LEU A 330 2.19 -17.98 -0.16
#